data_AF-A0A9X1MPR8-F1
#
_entry.id   AF-A0A9X1MPR8-F1
#
_cell.length_a   1.000
_cell.length_b   1.000
_cell.length_c   1.000
_cell.angle_alpha   90.00
_cell.angle_beta   90.00
_cell.angle_gamma   90.00
#
_symmetry.space_group_name_H-M   'P 1'
#
loop_
_entity.id
_entity.type
_entity.pdbx_description
1 polymer ?
#
loop_
_entity_poly.entity_id
_entity_poly.type
_entity_poly.pdbx_seq_one_letter_code
_entity_poly.pdbx_strand_id
1 'polypeptide(L)'
;MKSNRQKREQLKAKRARKAQRAHYAAILRGEVRPANAPLINTPIVFKPGNVPCDRSQLAPFGTYSPPAFYENGYDDISYRCADCGVEDVWTAKNQKWWYEVIKGAIYSGAKRCLACRIKRRKIRADANERRLAGLERKQLSRRLLPSSQKRKRKVE
;
A
#
# COMPACT_ATOMS: atom_id res chain seq x y z
N MET A 1 24.17 -8.98 11.59
CA MET A 1 23.12 -9.51 12.49
C MET A 1 22.22 -8.37 12.97
N LYS A 2 20.90 -8.57 13.07
CA LYS A 2 19.97 -7.51 13.56
C LYS A 2 20.13 -7.34 15.08
N SER A 3 20.22 -6.09 15.53
CA SER A 3 20.29 -5.75 16.97
C SER A 3 19.04 -6.22 17.71
N ASN A 4 19.17 -6.57 19.00
CA ASN A 4 18.05 -6.95 19.85
C ASN A 4 16.96 -5.87 19.90
N ARG A 5 17.33 -4.59 19.86
CA ARG A 5 16.37 -3.48 19.76
C ARG A 5 15.53 -3.57 18.49
N GLN A 6 16.18 -3.77 17.34
CA GLN A 6 15.52 -3.90 16.04
C GLN A 6 14.59 -5.12 15.98
N LYS A 7 14.96 -6.22 16.64
CA LYS A 7 14.09 -7.41 16.76
C LYS A 7 12.85 -7.13 17.61
N ARG A 8 13.00 -6.43 18.75
CA ARG A 8 11.89 -6.06 19.63
C ARG A 8 10.92 -5.09 18.94
N GLU A 9 11.43 -4.12 18.21
CA GLU A 9 10.62 -3.19 17.40
C GLU A 9 9.83 -3.94 16.31
N GLN A 10 10.47 -4.88 15.60
CA GLN A 10 9.79 -5.72 14.60
C GLN A 10 8.68 -6.58 15.21
N LEU A 11 8.91 -7.12 16.42
CA LEU A 11 7.91 -7.91 17.13
C LEU A 11 6.73 -7.04 17.58
N LYS A 12 6.99 -5.84 18.10
CA LYS A 12 5.97 -4.85 18.49
C LYS A 12 5.12 -4.43 17.28
N ALA A 13 5.77 -4.14 16.15
CA ALA A 13 5.08 -3.80 14.90
C ALA A 13 4.21 -4.95 14.37
N LYS A 14 4.70 -6.20 14.43
CA LYS A 14 3.91 -7.39 14.06
C LYS A 14 2.68 -7.55 14.94
N ARG A 15 2.83 -7.40 16.27
CA ARG A 15 1.72 -7.49 17.23
C ARG A 15 0.69 -6.38 16.99
N ALA A 16 1.15 -5.14 16.78
CA ALA A 16 0.28 -4.01 16.46
C ALA A 16 -0.52 -4.26 15.17
N ARG A 17 0.12 -4.74 14.10
CA ARG A 17 -0.57 -5.11 12.85
C ARG A 17 -1.62 -6.22 13.03
N LYS A 18 -1.33 -7.23 13.85
CA LYS A 18 -2.29 -8.31 14.16
C LYS A 18 -3.50 -7.75 14.93
N ALA A 19 -3.27 -6.91 15.93
CA ALA A 19 -4.32 -6.24 16.68
C ALA A 19 -5.20 -5.35 15.79
N GLN A 20 -4.59 -4.55 14.90
CA GLN A 20 -5.31 -3.71 13.93
C GLN A 20 -6.20 -4.54 12.99
N ARG A 21 -5.70 -5.67 12.49
CA ARG A 21 -6.49 -6.59 11.65
C ARG A 21 -7.68 -7.19 12.39
N ALA A 22 -7.48 -7.62 13.64
CA ALA A 22 -8.56 -8.18 14.44
C ALA A 22 -9.64 -7.12 14.75
N HIS A 23 -9.22 -5.90 15.11
CA HIS A 23 -10.13 -4.78 15.35
C HIS A 23 -10.92 -4.40 14.09
N TYR A 24 -10.26 -4.33 12.94
CA TYR A 24 -10.93 -4.05 11.66
C TYR A 24 -11.93 -5.16 11.28
N ALA A 25 -11.60 -6.42 11.52
CA ALA A 25 -12.52 -7.54 11.30
C ALA A 25 -13.75 -7.47 12.22
N ALA A 26 -13.58 -7.06 13.48
CA ALA A 26 -14.68 -6.88 14.42
C ALA A 26 -15.61 -5.72 14.02
N ILE A 27 -15.05 -4.61 13.50
CA ILE A 27 -15.85 -3.51 12.93
C ILE A 27 -16.67 -4.00 11.72
N LEU A 28 -16.05 -4.76 10.81
CA LEU A 28 -16.76 -5.31 9.66
C LEU A 28 -17.89 -6.29 10.04
N ARG A 29 -17.74 -7.00 11.17
CA ARG A 29 -18.79 -7.86 11.74
C ARG A 29 -19.82 -7.11 12.60
N GLY A 30 -19.62 -5.82 12.86
CA GLY A 30 -20.51 -5.01 13.69
C GLY A 30 -20.36 -5.23 15.20
N GLU A 31 -19.32 -5.96 15.64
CA GLU A 31 -19.09 -6.29 17.06
C GLU A 31 -18.54 -5.09 17.87
N VAL A 32 -17.89 -4.14 17.20
CA VAL A 32 -17.23 -2.98 17.83
C VAL A 32 -17.62 -1.70 17.12
N ARG A 33 -18.11 -0.72 17.87
CA ARG A 33 -18.41 0.63 17.38
C ARG A 33 -17.11 1.45 17.26
N PRO A 34 -16.81 2.08 16.12
CA PRO A 34 -15.59 2.88 15.97
C PRO A 34 -15.63 4.12 16.86
N ALA A 35 -14.49 4.49 17.45
CA ALA A 35 -14.37 5.55 18.44
C ALA A 35 -14.79 6.95 17.95
N ASN A 36 -14.85 7.16 16.63
CA ASN A 36 -15.25 8.42 16.01
C ASN A 36 -16.70 8.41 15.49
N ALA A 37 -17.51 7.42 15.89
CA ALA A 37 -18.95 7.49 15.66
C ALA A 37 -19.51 8.71 16.44
N PRO A 38 -20.23 9.64 15.81
CA PRO A 38 -20.70 10.85 16.48
C PRO A 38 -21.49 10.53 17.75
N LEU A 39 -21.31 11.38 18.78
CA LEU A 39 -22.02 11.33 20.06
C LEU A 39 -23.52 11.69 19.93
N ILE A 40 -23.94 12.15 18.75
CA ILE A 40 -25.28 12.62 18.45
C ILE A 40 -25.99 11.61 17.55
N ASN A 41 -27.22 11.26 17.91
CA ASN A 41 -28.19 10.44 17.17
C ASN A 41 -28.62 11.06 15.81
N THR A 42 -27.71 11.71 15.09
CA THR A 42 -27.89 11.96 13.65
C THR A 42 -27.39 10.73 12.93
N PRO A 43 -28.26 9.85 12.41
CA PRO A 43 -27.80 8.76 11.58
C PRO A 43 -27.06 9.40 10.41
N ILE A 44 -25.78 9.05 10.24
CA ILE A 44 -25.12 9.29 8.96
C ILE A 44 -25.87 8.40 7.98
N VAL A 45 -26.86 8.96 7.30
CA VAL A 45 -27.67 8.25 6.31
C VAL A 45 -26.81 8.09 5.07
N PHE A 46 -25.99 7.05 5.06
CA PHE A 46 -25.38 6.58 3.82
C PHE A 46 -26.50 6.06 2.92
N LYS A 47 -26.41 6.30 1.61
CA LYS A 47 -27.39 5.72 0.69
C LYS A 47 -27.40 4.20 0.88
N PRO A 48 -28.57 3.56 0.91
CA PRO A 48 -28.66 2.11 1.07
C PRO A 48 -27.86 1.43 -0.05
N GLY A 49 -26.86 0.62 0.33
CA GLY A 49 -25.91 -0.03 -0.58
C GLY A 49 -24.46 0.47 -0.48
N ASN A 50 -24.24 1.65 0.12
CA ASN A 50 -22.92 2.27 0.22
C ASN A 50 -22.13 1.72 1.40
N VAL A 51 -20.81 1.61 1.27
CA VAL A 51 -19.94 1.19 2.39
C VAL A 51 -19.54 2.43 3.18
N PRO A 52 -19.78 2.48 4.51
CA PRO A 52 -19.49 3.66 5.32
C PRO A 52 -17.99 3.96 5.38
N CYS A 53 -17.62 5.23 5.29
CA CYS A 53 -16.25 5.72 5.37
C CYS A 53 -15.88 6.09 6.81
N ASP A 54 -14.84 5.47 7.38
CA ASP A 54 -14.28 5.85 8.67
C ASP A 54 -13.18 6.91 8.49
N ARG A 55 -13.56 8.17 8.72
CA ARG A 55 -12.65 9.33 8.57
C ARG A 55 -11.40 9.24 9.45
N SER A 56 -11.48 8.55 10.59
CA SER A 56 -10.35 8.35 11.51
C SER A 56 -9.26 7.46 10.90
N GLN A 57 -9.65 6.61 9.95
CA GLN A 57 -8.77 5.66 9.30
C GLN A 57 -8.18 6.20 8.00
N LEU A 58 -8.39 7.45 7.65
CA LEU A 58 -7.84 8.00 6.42
C LEU A 58 -6.40 8.47 6.62
N ALA A 59 -5.61 8.41 5.55
CA ALA A 59 -4.28 9.01 5.55
C ALA A 59 -4.41 10.54 5.68
N PRO A 60 -3.48 11.23 6.37
CA PRO A 60 -3.45 12.69 6.38
C PRO A 60 -3.40 13.26 4.95
N PHE A 61 -4.18 14.30 4.69
CA PHE A 61 -4.28 14.96 3.39
C PHE A 61 -4.66 16.43 3.58
N GLY A 62 -4.36 17.23 2.56
CA GLY A 62 -4.72 18.65 2.54
C GLY A 62 -6.23 18.85 2.46
N THR A 63 -6.73 19.90 3.12
CA THR A 63 -8.16 20.17 3.35
C THR A 63 -8.84 21.00 2.27
N TYR A 64 -8.18 21.34 1.15
CA TYR A 64 -8.76 22.25 0.16
C TYR A 64 -10.12 21.78 -0.40
N SER A 65 -10.35 20.47 -0.48
CA SER A 65 -11.69 19.91 -0.71
C SER A 65 -11.75 18.45 -0.27
N PRO A 66 -12.65 18.08 0.67
CA PRO A 66 -12.84 16.69 1.06
C PRO A 66 -13.47 15.88 -0.09
N PRO A 67 -13.04 14.63 -0.31
CA PRO A 67 -13.64 13.74 -1.31
C PRO A 67 -15.12 13.47 -1.06
N ALA A 68 -15.87 13.22 -2.13
CA ALA A 68 -17.32 12.91 -2.06
C ALA A 68 -17.66 11.71 -1.14
N PHE A 69 -16.76 10.74 -0.99
CA PHE A 69 -16.96 9.58 -0.11
C PHE A 69 -16.92 9.91 1.39
N TYR A 70 -16.50 11.13 1.78
CA TYR A 70 -16.51 11.58 3.17
C TYR A 70 -17.93 11.66 3.75
N GLU A 71 -18.87 12.08 2.92
CA GLU A 71 -20.26 12.31 3.30
C GLU A 71 -21.13 11.13 2.88
N ASN A 72 -20.93 10.65 1.65
CA ASN A 72 -21.81 9.66 1.03
C ASN A 72 -21.37 8.20 1.25
N GLY A 73 -20.18 7.97 1.81
CA GLY A 73 -19.55 6.65 1.84
C GLY A 73 -18.97 6.25 0.48
N TYR A 74 -18.47 5.02 0.40
CA TYR A 74 -17.89 4.47 -0.83
C TYR A 74 -18.98 3.85 -1.71
N ASP A 75 -18.90 4.16 -3.01
CA ASP A 75 -19.79 3.68 -4.07
C ASP A 75 -19.01 2.90 -5.11
N ASP A 76 -19.62 1.95 -5.81
CA ASP A 76 -18.96 1.24 -6.91
C ASP A 76 -18.69 2.22 -8.07
N ILE A 77 -17.41 2.40 -8.43
CA ILE A 77 -16.99 3.32 -9.49
C ILE A 77 -16.51 2.52 -10.69
N SER A 78 -17.20 2.61 -11.83
CA SER A 78 -16.71 2.06 -13.09
C SER A 78 -15.49 2.83 -13.57
N TYR A 79 -14.51 2.12 -14.11
CA TYR A 79 -13.32 2.73 -14.68
C TYR A 79 -12.79 1.91 -15.85
N ARG A 80 -12.10 2.59 -16.77
CA ARG A 80 -11.43 1.95 -17.88
C ARG A 80 -9.95 1.75 -17.56
N CYS A 81 -9.46 0.52 -17.71
CA CYS A 81 -8.07 0.20 -17.45
C CYS A 81 -7.15 0.93 -18.45
N ALA A 82 -6.21 1.74 -17.95
CA ALA A 82 -5.31 2.53 -18.80
C ALA A 82 -4.33 1.72 -19.67
N ASP A 83 -4.11 0.44 -19.35
CA ASP A 83 -3.15 -0.40 -20.07
C ASP A 83 -3.85 -1.28 -21.15
N CYS A 84 -4.94 -1.98 -20.81
CA CYS A 84 -5.65 -2.89 -21.72
C CYS A 84 -7.04 -2.41 -22.19
N GLY A 85 -7.52 -1.27 -21.68
CA GLY A 85 -8.79 -0.68 -22.10
C GLY A 85 -10.06 -1.37 -21.60
N VAL A 86 -9.97 -2.47 -20.83
CA VAL A 86 -11.13 -3.18 -20.28
C VAL A 86 -11.86 -2.31 -19.26
N GLU A 87 -13.18 -2.37 -19.26
CA GLU A 87 -14.02 -1.80 -18.21
C GLU A 87 -14.01 -2.70 -16.98
N ASP A 88 -13.82 -2.11 -15.82
CA ASP A 88 -13.77 -2.81 -14.55
C ASP A 88 -14.41 -1.91 -13.48
N VAL A 89 -14.77 -2.51 -12.35
CA VAL A 89 -15.47 -1.81 -11.27
C VAL A 89 -14.57 -1.70 -10.06
N TRP A 90 -14.32 -0.47 -9.64
CA TRP A 90 -13.66 -0.22 -8.37
C TRP A 90 -14.71 -0.27 -7.26
N THR A 91 -14.87 -1.46 -6.72
CA THR A 91 -15.91 -1.69 -5.71
C THR A 91 -15.70 -0.86 -4.44
N ALA A 92 -16.80 -0.50 -3.78
CA ALA A 92 -16.81 0.22 -2.51
C ALA A 92 -15.95 -0.49 -1.44
N LYS A 93 -15.97 -1.83 -1.42
CA LYS A 93 -15.12 -2.64 -0.55
C LYS A 93 -13.63 -2.46 -0.85
N ASN A 94 -13.26 -2.42 -2.13
CA ASN A 94 -11.87 -2.20 -2.56
C ASN A 94 -11.40 -0.78 -2.25
N GLN A 95 -12.29 0.22 -2.37
CA GLN A 95 -12.02 1.61 -1.97
C GLN A 95 -11.76 1.70 -0.48
N LYS A 96 -12.66 1.15 0.35
CA LYS A 96 -12.48 1.12 1.81
C LYS A 96 -11.16 0.48 2.22
N TRP A 97 -10.82 -0.67 1.64
CA TRP A 97 -9.53 -1.30 1.91
C TRP A 97 -8.34 -0.43 1.49
N TRP A 98 -8.42 0.21 0.32
CA TRP A 98 -7.34 1.05 -0.20
C TRP A 98 -7.08 2.28 0.69
N TYR A 99 -8.13 3.02 1.02
CA TYR A 99 -8.01 4.26 1.77
C TYR A 99 -7.79 4.03 3.27
N GLU A 100 -8.53 3.10 3.88
CA GLU A 100 -8.50 2.94 5.34
C GLU A 100 -7.40 1.98 5.81
N VAL A 101 -7.15 0.90 5.07
CA VAL A 101 -6.22 -0.16 5.49
C VAL A 101 -4.81 0.08 4.95
N ILE A 102 -4.70 0.35 3.65
CA ILE A 102 -3.40 0.60 2.99
C ILE A 102 -2.97 2.07 3.13
N LYS A 103 -3.87 2.95 3.56
CA LYS A 103 -3.61 4.40 3.67
C LYS A 103 -3.17 4.99 2.33
N GLY A 104 -3.82 4.54 1.25
CA GLY A 104 -3.60 5.07 -0.09
C GLY A 104 -3.88 6.57 -0.16
N ALA A 105 -3.24 7.26 -1.09
CA ALA A 105 -3.46 8.69 -1.29
C ALA A 105 -4.94 8.95 -1.57
N ILE A 106 -5.54 9.91 -0.86
CA ILE A 106 -6.98 10.14 -0.91
C ILE A 106 -7.49 10.49 -2.31
N TYR A 107 -6.71 11.23 -3.09
CA TYR A 107 -7.02 11.59 -4.47
C TYR A 107 -6.61 10.53 -5.50
N SER A 108 -6.16 9.35 -5.07
CA SER A 108 -5.83 8.24 -5.98
C SER A 108 -7.04 7.38 -6.27
N GLY A 109 -7.17 6.94 -7.52
CA GLY A 109 -8.26 6.07 -7.99
C GLY A 109 -7.77 4.76 -8.62
N ALA A 110 -8.69 3.83 -8.86
CA ALA A 110 -8.40 2.65 -9.66
C ALA A 110 -8.12 3.04 -11.13
N LYS A 111 -6.88 2.82 -11.58
CA LYS A 111 -6.45 3.10 -12.95
C LYS A 111 -6.26 1.84 -13.80
N ARG A 112 -6.11 0.68 -13.17
CA ARG A 112 -5.74 -0.58 -13.84
C ARG A 112 -6.44 -1.78 -13.24
N CYS A 113 -6.90 -2.67 -14.13
CA CYS A 113 -7.49 -3.95 -13.77
C CYS A 113 -6.49 -4.84 -13.02
N LEU A 114 -7.01 -5.87 -12.34
CA LEU A 114 -6.19 -6.82 -11.58
C LEU A 114 -5.11 -7.49 -12.45
N ALA A 115 -5.47 -7.93 -13.66
CA ALA A 115 -4.54 -8.59 -14.58
C ALA A 115 -3.35 -7.68 -14.94
N CYS A 116 -3.62 -6.41 -15.31
CA CYS A 116 -2.57 -5.44 -15.60
C CYS A 116 -1.73 -5.11 -14.37
N ARG A 117 -2.33 -5.02 -13.17
CA ARG A 117 -1.58 -4.83 -11.91
C ARG A 117 -0.63 -6.00 -11.65
N ILE A 118 -1.06 -7.25 -11.85
CA ILE A 118 -0.22 -8.44 -11.69
C ILE A 118 0.93 -8.43 -12.71
N LYS A 119 0.64 -8.17 -14.00
CA LYS A 119 1.66 -8.09 -15.05
C LYS A 119 2.75 -7.06 -14.72
N ARG A 120 2.35 -5.86 -14.27
CA ARG A 120 3.31 -4.81 -13.86
C ARG A 120 4.10 -5.17 -12.61
N ARG A 121 3.49 -5.88 -11.66
CA ARG A 121 4.22 -6.39 -10.48
C ARG A 121 5.32 -7.36 -10.88
N LYS A 122 5.03 -8.28 -11.82
CA LYS A 122 6.05 -9.21 -12.38
C LYS A 122 7.19 -8.44 -13.05
N ILE A 123 6.88 -7.54 -13.99
CA ILE A 123 7.90 -6.72 -14.69
C ILE A 123 8.79 -5.95 -13.70
N ARG A 124 8.21 -5.36 -12.65
CA ARG A 124 8.97 -4.64 -11.62
C ARG A 124 9.82 -5.57 -10.76
N ALA A 125 9.33 -6.77 -10.44
CA ALA A 125 10.09 -7.77 -9.70
C ALA A 125 11.33 -8.19 -10.51
N ASP A 126 11.16 -8.57 -11.77
CA ASP A 126 12.25 -8.98 -12.66
C ASP A 126 13.30 -7.86 -12.84
N ALA A 127 12.83 -6.61 -13.02
CA ALA A 127 13.72 -5.46 -13.11
C ALA A 127 14.50 -5.23 -11.81
N ASN A 128 13.86 -5.41 -10.66
CA ASN A 128 14.51 -5.27 -9.36
C ASN A 128 15.54 -6.39 -9.12
N GLU A 129 15.25 -7.63 -9.51
CA GLU A 129 16.18 -8.76 -9.43
C GLU A 129 17.44 -8.49 -10.27
N ARG A 130 17.29 -8.06 -11.53
CA ARG A 130 18.42 -7.68 -12.39
C ARG A 130 19.26 -6.56 -11.77
N ARG A 131 18.59 -5.55 -11.19
CA ARG A 131 19.26 -4.44 -10.49
C ARG A 131 20.05 -4.92 -9.29
N LEU A 132 19.48 -5.80 -8.46
CA LEU A 132 20.14 -6.36 -7.28
C LEU A 132 21.35 -7.22 -7.68
N ALA A 133 21.21 -8.11 -8.67
CA ALA A 133 22.32 -8.91 -9.18
C ALA A 133 23.47 -8.04 -9.72
N GLY A 134 23.15 -6.92 -10.37
CA GLY A 134 24.15 -5.95 -10.82
C GLY A 134 24.87 -5.26 -9.67
N LEU A 135 24.16 -4.92 -8.58
CA LEU A 135 24.76 -4.35 -7.38
C LEU A 135 25.66 -5.36 -6.66
N GLU A 136 25.25 -6.62 -6.58
CA GLU A 136 26.05 -7.71 -6.00
C GLU A 136 27.35 -7.92 -6.77
N ARG A 137 27.30 -7.97 -8.12
CA ARG A 137 28.52 -8.06 -8.96
C ARG A 137 29.47 -6.89 -8.72
N LYS A 138 28.96 -5.66 -8.63
CA LYS A 138 29.78 -4.47 -8.34
C LYS A 138 30.37 -4.52 -6.93
N GLN A 139 29.65 -5.04 -5.95
CA GLN A 139 30.17 -5.22 -4.59
C GLN A 139 31.27 -6.27 -4.55
N LEU A 140 31.08 -7.41 -5.22
CA LEU A 140 32.09 -8.46 -5.33
C LEU A 140 33.35 -7.94 -6.04
N SER A 141 33.21 -7.24 -7.17
CA SER A 141 34.35 -6.69 -7.90
C SER A 141 35.12 -5.61 -7.12
N ARG A 142 34.47 -4.90 -6.19
CA ARG A 142 35.13 -3.94 -5.29
C ARG A 142 35.84 -4.60 -4.12
N ARG A 143 35.34 -5.75 -3.64
CA ARG A 143 35.96 -6.52 -2.54
C ARG A 143 37.14 -7.35 -3.01
N LEU A 144 37.10 -7.84 -4.24
CA LEU A 144 38.27 -8.40 -4.90
C LEU A 144 39.26 -7.25 -5.11
N LEU A 145 40.46 -7.35 -4.50
CA LEU A 145 41.55 -6.40 -4.74
C LEU A 145 41.75 -6.23 -6.25
N PRO A 146 42.04 -5.01 -6.75
CA PRO A 146 42.34 -4.82 -8.16
C PRO A 146 43.47 -5.79 -8.54
N SER A 147 43.20 -6.64 -9.53
CA SER A 147 44.15 -7.59 -10.09
C SER A 147 45.53 -6.93 -10.23
N SER A 148 46.54 -7.53 -9.59
CA SER A 148 47.94 -7.11 -9.65
C SER A 148 48.53 -7.11 -11.07
N GLN A 149 47.75 -7.54 -12.08
CA GLN A 149 48.15 -7.63 -13.48
C GLN A 149 48.41 -6.27 -14.16
N LYS A 150 48.13 -5.12 -13.53
CA LYS A 150 48.51 -3.80 -14.08
C LYS A 150 49.92 -3.31 -13.69
N ARG A 151 50.70 -4.02 -12.86
CA ARG A 151 52.07 -3.62 -12.47
C ARG A 151 53.21 -4.23 -13.30
N LYS A 152 52.93 -5.06 -14.31
CA LYS A 152 53.98 -5.65 -15.15
C LYS A 152 53.89 -5.16 -16.59
N ARG A 153 54.08 -3.87 -16.82
CA ARG A 153 54.47 -3.34 -18.14
C ARG A 153 55.51 -2.24 -17.93
N LYS A 154 56.69 -2.48 -18.53
CA LYS A 154 57.97 -1.74 -18.47
C LYS A 154 58.85 -2.01 -17.25
N VAL A 155 59.57 -3.13 -17.30
CA VAL A 155 60.99 -3.15 -16.97
C VAL A 155 61.71 -3.08 -18.32
N GLU A 156 62.61 -2.10 -18.40
CA GLU A 156 63.70 -1.79 -19.36
C GLU A 156 63.68 -2.42 -20.76
#